data_AF-A0A2T1KAN7-F1
#
_entry.id   AF-A0A2T1KAN7-F1
#
_cell.length_a   1.000
_cell.length_b   1.000
_cell.length_c   1.000
_cell.angle_alpha   90.00
_cell.angle_beta   90.00
_cell.angle_gamma   90.00
#
_symmetry.space_group_name_H-M   'P 1'
#
loop_
_entity.id
_entity.type
_entity.pdbx_description
1 polymer ?
#
loop_
_entity_poly.entity_id
_entity_poly.type
_entity_poly.pdbx_seq_one_letter_code
_entity_poly.pdbx_strand_id
1 'polypeptide(L)'
;MSVDQMVIEGQVDVEDGRVEVRLERLIDHAPETVWAMLTDSVHLARWLAPGFLDARKGGRVQLDFGNSGTPIDCTITACQPGRLLAYSWSSGDSPERPLTWALEPEGAGTRLSLTLLLPDDELVPIACAGWDAHLEMLMAALEGVSIHFPADRFRLARKHFEQVLKESLAA
;
A
#
# COMPACT_ATOMS: atom_id res chain seq x y z
N MET A 1 1.47 18.31 23.23
CA MET A 1 0.78 17.41 22.28
C MET A 1 1.86 16.52 21.73
N SER A 2 1.82 15.25 22.11
CA SER A 2 2.87 14.29 21.77
C SER A 2 2.88 14.16 20.25
N VAL A 3 4.02 14.44 19.63
CA VAL A 3 4.27 13.99 18.27
C VAL A 3 4.30 12.48 18.43
N ASP A 4 3.21 11.80 18.06
CA ASP A 4 3.23 10.35 17.96
C ASP A 4 4.42 10.03 17.07
N GLN A 5 5.43 9.38 17.66
CA GLN A 5 6.42 8.69 16.84
C GLN A 5 5.60 7.72 16.03
N MET A 6 5.29 8.04 14.78
CA MET A 6 4.53 7.14 13.91
C MET A 6 5.33 5.85 13.83
N VAL A 7 4.86 4.87 14.59
CA VAL A 7 5.48 3.57 14.67
C VAL A 7 5.41 2.97 13.27
N ILE A 8 6.55 2.49 12.78
CA ILE A 8 6.57 1.71 11.55
C ILE A 8 6.13 0.32 11.97
N GLU A 9 4.89 -0.02 11.63
CA GLU A 9 4.28 -1.31 11.95
C GLU A 9 4.04 -2.09 10.66
N GLY A 10 4.32 -3.38 10.71
CA GLY A 10 4.00 -4.32 9.66
C GLY A 10 4.37 -5.73 10.05
N GLN A 11 3.59 -6.69 9.58
CA GLN A 11 3.84 -8.11 9.75
C GLN A 11 4.45 -8.67 8.48
N VAL A 12 5.38 -9.61 8.64
CA VAL A 12 6.06 -10.30 7.55
C VAL A 12 6.00 -11.79 7.87
N ASP A 13 5.38 -12.55 6.98
CA ASP A 13 5.29 -14.00 7.08
C ASP A 13 5.95 -14.61 5.84
N VAL A 14 6.86 -15.56 6.05
CA VAL A 14 7.61 -16.22 4.97
C VAL A 14 7.14 -17.65 4.84
N GLU A 15 6.64 -18.03 3.66
CA GLU A 15 6.18 -19.39 3.37
C GLU A 15 6.50 -19.77 1.91
N ASP A 16 7.10 -20.94 1.69
CA ASP A 16 7.36 -21.52 0.36
C ASP A 16 8.03 -20.56 -0.66
N GLY A 17 9.00 -19.76 -0.22
CA GLY A 17 9.72 -18.80 -1.06
C GLY A 17 8.88 -17.58 -1.47
N ARG A 18 7.75 -17.37 -0.80
CA ARG A 18 6.93 -16.16 -0.84
C ARG A 18 7.00 -15.45 0.50
N VAL A 19 6.82 -14.14 0.43
CA VAL A 19 6.69 -13.29 1.60
C VAL A 19 5.35 -12.58 1.54
N GLU A 20 4.49 -12.85 2.51
CA GLU A 20 3.29 -12.06 2.76
C GLU A 20 3.67 -10.91 3.71
N VAL A 21 3.30 -9.69 3.33
CA VAL A 21 3.51 -8.50 4.14
C VAL A 21 2.16 -7.86 4.41
N ARG A 22 1.87 -7.52 5.66
CA ARG A 22 0.67 -6.77 6.06
C ARG A 22 1.06 -5.46 6.73
N LEU A 23 0.64 -4.33 6.15
CA LEU A 23 0.78 -2.99 6.72
C LEU A 23 -0.60 -2.48 7.15
N GLU A 24 -0.71 -1.83 8.30
CA GLU A 24 -1.98 -1.33 8.81
C GLU A 24 -1.93 0.15 9.18
N ARG A 25 -3.06 0.85 9.03
CA ARG A 25 -3.29 2.22 9.50
C ARG A 25 -4.66 2.34 10.13
N LEU A 26 -4.71 3.00 11.28
CA LEU A 26 -5.96 3.53 11.82
C LEU A 26 -6.16 4.94 11.29
N ILE A 27 -7.31 5.16 10.65
CA ILE A 27 -7.61 6.38 9.92
C ILE A 27 -8.86 7.00 10.53
N ASP A 28 -8.79 8.27 10.94
CA ASP A 28 -9.92 9.02 11.51
C ASP A 28 -10.91 9.53 10.44
N HIS A 29 -11.14 8.73 9.41
CA HIS A 29 -12.09 8.99 8.33
C HIS A 29 -12.98 7.77 8.11
N ALA A 30 -14.22 8.02 7.68
CA ALA A 30 -15.18 6.96 7.36
C ALA A 30 -14.68 6.07 6.19
N PRO A 31 -15.04 4.78 6.15
CA PRO A 31 -14.59 3.86 5.12
C PRO A 31 -14.89 4.33 3.70
N GLU A 32 -15.99 5.06 3.50
CA GLU A 32 -16.37 5.63 2.20
C GLU A 32 -15.36 6.68 1.71
N THR A 33 -14.84 7.50 2.61
CA THR A 33 -13.81 8.51 2.31
C THR A 33 -12.48 7.83 1.97
N VAL A 34 -12.07 6.84 2.77
CA VAL A 34 -10.83 6.07 2.52
C VAL A 34 -10.95 5.30 1.21
N TRP A 35 -12.09 4.68 0.94
CA TRP A 35 -12.37 3.98 -0.31
C TRP A 35 -12.22 4.90 -1.52
N ALA A 36 -12.76 6.12 -1.45
CA ALA A 36 -12.62 7.10 -2.52
C ALA A 36 -11.15 7.44 -2.79
N MET A 37 -10.27 7.47 -1.77
CA MET A 37 -8.84 7.68 -1.95
C MET A 37 -8.12 6.55 -2.69
N LEU A 38 -8.66 5.34 -2.62
CA LEU A 38 -8.11 4.14 -3.27
C LEU A 38 -8.68 3.90 -4.67
N THR A 39 -9.87 4.42 -4.98
CA THR A 39 -10.58 4.09 -6.22
C THR A 39 -10.81 5.24 -7.17
N ASP A 40 -10.81 6.49 -6.69
CA ASP A 40 -10.97 7.65 -7.54
C ASP A 40 -9.60 8.08 -8.11
N SER A 41 -9.51 8.19 -9.43
CA SER A 41 -8.26 8.53 -10.13
C SER A 41 -7.69 9.89 -9.73
N VAL A 42 -8.54 10.88 -9.42
CA VAL A 42 -8.10 12.21 -8.98
C VAL A 42 -7.52 12.11 -7.57
N HIS A 43 -8.14 11.33 -6.69
CA HIS A 43 -7.61 11.13 -5.34
C HIS A 43 -6.35 10.27 -5.31
N LEU A 44 -6.28 9.19 -6.08
CA LEU A 44 -5.08 8.35 -6.22
C LEU A 44 -3.84 9.17 -6.61
N ALA A 45 -4.00 10.10 -7.54
CA ALA A 45 -2.93 10.98 -8.00
C ALA A 45 -2.36 11.89 -6.89
N ARG A 46 -3.08 12.10 -5.79
CA ARG A 46 -2.64 12.97 -4.69
C ARG A 46 -1.62 12.30 -3.77
N TRP A 47 -1.55 10.97 -3.76
CA TRP A 47 -0.71 10.25 -2.81
C TRP A 47 0.09 9.09 -3.42
N LEU A 48 -0.32 8.55 -4.56
CA LEU A 48 0.29 7.37 -5.18
C LEU A 48 0.91 7.70 -6.54
N ALA A 49 0.07 7.81 -7.58
CA ALA A 49 0.49 8.14 -8.93
C ALA A 49 -0.73 8.58 -9.77
N PRO A 50 -0.53 9.46 -10.77
CA PRO A 50 -1.57 9.74 -11.75
C PRO A 50 -1.90 8.48 -12.56
N GLY A 51 -3.17 8.33 -12.94
CA GLY A 51 -3.60 7.14 -13.65
C GLY A 51 -5.10 7.00 -13.79
N PHE A 52 -5.52 5.78 -14.09
CA PHE A 52 -6.90 5.37 -14.24
C PHE A 52 -7.18 4.09 -13.45
N LEU A 53 -8.27 4.08 -12.69
CA LEU A 53 -8.75 2.88 -12.00
C LEU A 53 -10.26 2.72 -12.22
N ASP A 54 -10.66 1.59 -12.82
CA ASP A 54 -12.07 1.21 -13.01
C ASP A 54 -12.51 0.28 -11.86
N ALA A 55 -13.11 0.84 -10.80
CA ALA A 55 -13.31 0.18 -9.51
C ALA A 55 -14.39 -0.92 -9.49
N ARG A 56 -14.18 -1.98 -10.27
CA ARG A 56 -15.03 -3.17 -10.36
C ARG A 56 -14.17 -4.40 -10.64
N LYS A 57 -14.68 -5.59 -10.32
CA LYS A 57 -14.00 -6.84 -10.71
C LYS A 57 -13.87 -6.91 -12.24
N GLY A 58 -12.67 -7.21 -12.73
CA GLY A 58 -12.34 -7.17 -14.15
C GLY A 58 -12.10 -5.77 -14.71
N GLY A 59 -12.16 -4.73 -13.88
CA GLY A 59 -11.79 -3.37 -14.25
C GLY A 59 -10.28 -3.21 -14.34
N ARG A 60 -9.82 -2.23 -15.13
CA ARG A 60 -8.40 -2.00 -15.38
C ARG A 60 -7.81 -1.02 -14.35
N VAL A 61 -6.57 -1.25 -13.97
CA VAL A 61 -5.73 -0.30 -13.22
C VAL A 61 -4.56 0.10 -14.10
N GLN A 62 -4.37 1.39 -14.29
CA GLN A 62 -3.22 1.96 -14.98
C GLN A 62 -2.63 3.09 -14.14
N LEU A 63 -1.38 2.97 -13.71
CA LEU A 63 -0.71 4.00 -12.93
C LEU A 63 0.62 4.36 -13.59
N ASP A 64 0.88 5.65 -13.75
CA ASP A 64 2.09 6.17 -14.37
C ASP A 64 3.03 6.76 -13.32
N PHE A 65 4.17 6.08 -13.12
CA PHE A 65 5.23 6.53 -12.23
C PHE A 65 6.33 7.30 -12.98
N GLY A 66 6.18 7.57 -14.27
CA GLY A 66 7.17 8.27 -15.10
C GLY A 66 8.56 7.66 -14.97
N ASN A 67 9.57 8.50 -14.71
CA ASN A 67 10.96 8.05 -14.52
C ASN A 67 11.24 7.45 -13.12
N SER A 68 10.24 7.45 -12.22
CA SER A 68 10.42 7.03 -10.82
C SER A 68 10.08 5.56 -10.55
N GLY A 69 9.47 4.86 -11.51
CA GLY A 69 9.08 3.47 -11.36
C GLY A 69 8.53 2.84 -12.62
N THR A 70 8.27 1.54 -12.56
CA THR A 70 7.57 0.81 -13.62
C THR A 70 6.09 1.20 -13.62
N PRO A 71 5.48 1.47 -14.79
CA PRO A 71 4.04 1.69 -14.85
C PRO A 71 3.29 0.45 -14.34
N ILE A 72 2.08 0.64 -13.85
CA ILE A 72 1.18 -0.46 -13.51
C ILE A 72 0.14 -0.55 -14.63
N ASP A 73 -0.14 -1.77 -15.09
CA ASP A 73 -1.19 -2.04 -16.07
C ASP A 73 -1.72 -3.45 -15.84
N CYS A 74 -2.82 -3.55 -15.10
CA CYS A 74 -3.35 -4.82 -14.62
C CYS A 74 -4.88 -4.80 -14.51
N THR A 75 -5.44 -5.93 -14.08
CA THR A 75 -6.88 -6.11 -13.87
C THR A 75 -7.20 -6.33 -12.40
N ILE A 76 -8.29 -5.73 -11.93
CA ILE A 76 -8.84 -5.93 -10.58
C ILE A 76 -9.41 -7.34 -10.46
N THR A 77 -8.85 -8.10 -9.53
CA THR A 77 -9.20 -9.51 -9.26
C THR A 77 -10.36 -9.62 -8.26
N ALA A 78 -10.49 -8.67 -7.34
CA ALA A 78 -11.63 -8.53 -6.43
C ALA A 78 -11.97 -7.07 -6.16
N CYS A 79 -13.25 -6.74 -6.10
CA CYS A 79 -13.74 -5.42 -5.70
C CYS A 79 -15.05 -5.59 -4.92
N GLN A 80 -15.06 -5.10 -3.67
CA GLN A 80 -16.23 -4.93 -2.83
C GLN A 80 -16.23 -3.48 -2.35
N PRO A 81 -17.11 -2.61 -2.89
CA PRO A 81 -17.14 -1.19 -2.56
C PRO A 81 -17.13 -0.93 -1.05
N GLY A 82 -16.23 -0.04 -0.61
CA GLY A 82 -16.05 0.35 0.79
C GLY A 82 -15.36 -0.71 1.67
N ARG A 83 -14.88 -1.83 1.11
CA ARG A 83 -14.39 -2.97 1.91
C ARG A 83 -13.14 -3.65 1.38
N LEU A 84 -13.07 -3.96 0.09
CA LEU A 84 -12.01 -4.81 -0.45
C LEU A 84 -11.66 -4.43 -1.89
N LEU A 85 -10.39 -4.17 -2.17
CA LEU A 85 -9.87 -3.97 -3.53
C LEU A 85 -8.61 -4.80 -3.70
N ALA A 86 -8.59 -5.72 -4.66
CA ALA A 86 -7.43 -6.57 -4.95
C ALA A 86 -7.08 -6.53 -6.43
N TYR A 87 -5.79 -6.44 -6.72
CA TYR A 87 -5.19 -6.46 -8.06
C TYR A 87 -3.70 -6.78 -7.94
N SER A 88 -2.99 -6.89 -9.06
CA SER A 88 -1.55 -7.13 -9.05
C SER A 88 -0.78 -5.83 -9.27
N TRP A 89 0.26 -5.59 -8.47
CA TRP A 89 1.21 -4.50 -8.68
C TRP A 89 2.25 -4.86 -9.74
N SER A 90 1.79 -5.03 -10.98
CA SER A 90 2.60 -5.48 -12.12
C SER A 90 2.14 -4.84 -13.44
N SER A 91 2.93 -5.04 -14.50
CA SER A 91 2.61 -4.60 -15.86
C SER A 91 3.15 -5.56 -16.91
N GLY A 92 2.42 -5.70 -18.02
CA GLY A 92 2.84 -6.54 -19.15
C GLY A 92 3.15 -7.97 -18.71
N ASP A 93 4.30 -8.49 -19.13
CA ASP A 93 4.74 -9.85 -18.81
C ASP A 93 5.49 -9.96 -17.46
N SER A 94 5.49 -8.90 -16.64
CA SER A 94 6.14 -8.94 -15.33
C SER A 94 5.41 -9.91 -14.40
N PRO A 95 6.13 -10.65 -13.54
CA PRO A 95 5.50 -11.54 -12.55
C PRO A 95 4.46 -10.81 -11.73
N GLU A 96 3.33 -11.48 -11.47
CA GLU A 96 2.29 -10.94 -10.61
C GLU A 96 2.82 -10.68 -9.20
N ARG A 97 2.41 -9.54 -8.64
CA ARG A 97 2.69 -9.12 -7.26
C ARG A 97 1.34 -8.77 -6.64
N PRO A 98 0.56 -9.77 -6.21
CA PRO A 98 -0.77 -9.54 -5.66
C PRO A 98 -0.73 -8.53 -4.52
N LEU A 99 -1.70 -7.61 -4.55
CA LEU A 99 -1.91 -6.58 -3.56
C LEU A 99 -3.40 -6.57 -3.20
N THR A 100 -3.69 -6.50 -1.90
CA THR A 100 -5.06 -6.38 -1.39
C THR A 100 -5.17 -5.23 -0.40
N TRP A 101 -6.12 -4.34 -0.65
CA TRP A 101 -6.61 -3.35 0.30
C TRP A 101 -7.86 -3.89 0.99
N ALA A 102 -7.89 -3.89 2.33
CA ALA A 102 -9.06 -4.21 3.14
C ALA A 102 -9.40 -3.03 4.05
N LEU A 103 -10.67 -2.67 4.12
CA LEU A 103 -11.21 -1.59 4.94
C LEU A 103 -12.23 -2.16 5.91
N GLU A 104 -12.02 -1.90 7.20
CA GLU A 104 -12.93 -2.29 8.26
C GLU A 104 -13.31 -1.05 9.09
N PRO A 105 -14.61 -0.80 9.34
CA PRO A 105 -15.00 0.27 10.26
C PRO A 105 -14.42 0.01 11.66
N GLU A 106 -13.80 1.02 12.25
CA GLU A 106 -13.29 0.95 13.62
C GLU A 106 -13.67 2.22 14.40
N GLY A 107 -14.65 2.07 15.29
CA GLY A 107 -15.22 3.23 15.99
C GLY A 107 -15.83 4.24 15.01
N ALA A 108 -15.28 5.46 15.01
CA ALA A 108 -15.66 6.52 14.07
C ALA A 108 -14.77 6.58 12.81
N GLY A 109 -13.72 5.76 12.77
CA GLY A 109 -12.73 5.73 11.69
C GLY A 109 -12.72 4.41 10.93
N THR A 110 -11.60 4.14 10.30
CA THR A 110 -11.37 2.97 9.45
C THR A 110 -10.02 2.35 9.77
N ARG A 111 -9.99 1.04 9.98
CA ARG A 111 -8.76 0.25 9.87
C ARG A 111 -8.53 -0.10 8.41
N LEU A 112 -7.45 0.42 7.85
CA LEU A 112 -6.96 0.08 6.52
C LEU A 112 -5.84 -0.95 6.64
N SER A 113 -5.99 -2.09 5.99
CA SER A 113 -4.95 -3.11 5.86
C SER A 113 -4.51 -3.23 4.41
N LEU A 114 -3.20 -3.19 4.17
CA LEU A 114 -2.56 -3.46 2.89
C LEU A 114 -1.79 -4.77 3.00
N THR A 115 -2.18 -5.77 2.22
CA THR A 115 -1.47 -7.04 2.10
C THR A 115 -0.75 -7.12 0.76
N LEU A 116 0.53 -7.49 0.78
CA LEU A 116 1.39 -7.68 -0.39
C LEU A 116 1.87 -9.12 -0.40
N LEU A 117 1.85 -9.77 -1.58
CA LEU A 117 2.51 -11.05 -1.78
C LEU A 117 3.71 -10.86 -2.70
N LEU A 118 4.90 -11.08 -2.16
CA LEU A 118 6.18 -10.82 -2.80
C LEU A 118 6.99 -12.11 -2.96
N PRO A 119 7.91 -12.21 -3.93
CA PRO A 119 8.97 -13.20 -3.88
C PRO A 119 9.84 -12.98 -2.64
N ASP A 120 10.38 -14.07 -2.07
CA ASP A 120 11.41 -13.98 -1.04
C ASP A 120 12.75 -13.54 -1.66
N ASP A 121 12.93 -12.23 -1.78
CA ASP A 121 14.14 -11.61 -2.30
C ASP A 121 14.50 -10.31 -1.55
N GLU A 122 15.66 -9.74 -1.90
CA GLU A 122 16.19 -8.52 -1.27
C GLU A 122 15.33 -7.27 -1.46
N LEU A 123 14.29 -7.31 -2.31
CA LEU A 123 13.39 -6.20 -2.57
C LEU A 123 12.24 -6.12 -1.56
N VAL A 124 12.00 -7.18 -0.76
CA VAL A 124 10.92 -7.18 0.24
C VAL A 124 10.99 -5.95 1.16
N PRO A 125 12.13 -5.62 1.83
CA PRO A 125 12.18 -4.45 2.70
C PRO A 125 12.02 -3.12 1.95
N ILE A 126 12.44 -3.07 0.68
CA ILE A 126 12.30 -1.90 -0.19
C ILE A 126 10.82 -1.68 -0.54
N ALA A 127 10.10 -2.75 -0.87
CA ALA A 127 8.67 -2.70 -1.15
C ALA A 127 7.87 -2.27 0.08
N CYS A 128 8.16 -2.86 1.25
CA CYS A 128 7.51 -2.48 2.51
C CYS A 128 7.73 -0.99 2.84
N ALA A 129 8.98 -0.53 2.74
CA ALA A 129 9.32 0.87 3.00
C ALA A 129 8.69 1.84 2.00
N GLY A 130 8.59 1.44 0.73
CA GLY A 130 7.93 2.21 -0.31
C GLY A 130 6.45 2.40 0.02
N TRP A 131 5.75 1.32 0.36
CA TRP A 131 4.34 1.39 0.74
C TRP A 131 4.11 2.13 2.05
N ASP A 132 4.94 1.92 3.05
CA ASP A 132 4.90 2.67 4.31
C ASP A 132 5.02 4.20 4.08
N ALA A 133 5.91 4.62 3.17
CA ALA A 133 6.04 6.02 2.79
C ALA A 133 4.82 6.56 2.02
N HIS A 134 4.23 5.78 1.11
CA HIS A 134 3.01 6.18 0.39
C HIS A 134 1.78 6.21 1.32
N LEU A 135 1.72 5.34 2.33
CA LEU A 135 0.67 5.39 3.34
C LEU A 135 0.70 6.71 4.14
N GLU A 136 1.87 7.28 4.40
CA GLU A 136 1.95 8.63 4.98
C GLU A 136 1.45 9.72 4.03
N MET A 137 1.74 9.59 2.73
CA MET A 137 1.19 10.49 1.73
C MET A 137 -0.33 10.37 1.65
N LEU A 138 -0.89 9.16 1.81
CA LEU A 138 -2.32 8.93 1.90
C LEU A 138 -2.91 9.62 3.14
N MET A 139 -2.29 9.45 4.31
CA MET A 139 -2.71 10.11 5.56
C MET A 139 -2.72 11.64 5.40
N ALA A 140 -1.66 12.22 4.82
CA ALA A 140 -1.61 13.66 4.55
C ALA A 140 -2.71 14.10 3.55
N ALA A 141 -2.92 13.32 2.49
CA ALA A 141 -3.88 13.65 1.44
C ALA A 141 -5.34 13.60 1.93
N LEU A 142 -5.66 12.70 2.86
CA LEU A 142 -6.95 12.64 3.57
C LEU A 142 -7.22 13.94 4.34
N GLU A 143 -6.17 14.57 4.90
CA GLU A 143 -6.25 15.88 5.57
C GLU A 143 -6.21 17.07 4.60
N GLY A 144 -6.26 16.84 3.29
CA GLY A 144 -6.14 17.92 2.31
C GLY A 144 -4.71 18.42 2.07
N VAL A 145 -3.70 17.78 2.68
CA VAL A 145 -2.29 18.18 2.58
C VAL A 145 -1.59 17.35 1.50
N SER A 146 -0.78 18.00 0.68
CA SER A 146 0.13 17.31 -0.24
C SER A 146 1.55 17.40 0.30
N ILE A 147 2.22 16.26 0.43
CA ILE A 147 3.61 16.16 0.85
C ILE A 147 4.44 15.50 -0.24
N HIS A 148 5.73 15.83 -0.27
CA HIS A 148 6.69 15.07 -1.09
C HIS A 148 6.94 13.70 -0.46
N PHE A 149 7.41 12.75 -1.27
CA PHE A 149 7.79 11.42 -0.82
C PHE A 149 8.71 11.50 0.42
N PRO A 150 8.31 10.91 1.57
CA PRO A 150 9.03 11.08 2.82
C PRO A 150 10.28 10.19 2.88
N ALA A 151 11.37 10.64 2.24
CA ALA A 151 12.60 9.86 2.08
C ALA A 151 13.28 9.45 3.40
N ASP A 152 13.18 10.27 4.45
CA ASP A 152 13.66 9.89 5.79
C ASP A 152 12.89 8.71 6.36
N ARG A 153 11.55 8.73 6.23
CA ARG A 153 10.70 7.62 6.66
C ARG A 153 11.00 6.36 5.87
N PHE A 154 11.10 6.46 4.55
CA PHE A 154 11.50 5.33 3.71
C PHE A 154 12.81 4.66 4.20
N ARG A 155 13.84 5.46 4.53
CA ARG A 155 15.10 4.93 5.05
C ARG A 155 14.95 4.25 6.41
N LEU A 156 14.11 4.78 7.30
CA LEU A 156 13.83 4.17 8.59
C LEU A 156 13.04 2.87 8.43
N ALA A 157 11.98 2.89 7.61
CA ALA A 157 11.12 1.75 7.35
C ALA A 157 11.89 0.60 6.71
N ARG A 158 12.76 0.91 5.74
CA ARG A 158 13.61 -0.10 5.10
C ARG A 158 14.48 -0.83 6.13
N LYS A 159 15.16 -0.09 7.02
CA LYS A 159 15.98 -0.69 8.08
C LYS A 159 15.14 -1.55 9.04
N HIS A 160 13.92 -1.10 9.34
CA HIS A 160 12.99 -1.85 10.18
C HIS A 160 12.59 -3.18 9.52
N PHE A 161 12.10 -3.15 8.28
CA PHE A 161 11.68 -4.37 7.56
C PHE A 161 12.86 -5.29 7.22
N GLU A 162 14.08 -4.77 7.04
CA GLU A 162 15.30 -5.59 6.95
C GLU A 162 15.54 -6.40 8.23
N GLN A 163 15.20 -5.86 9.40
CA GLN A 163 15.31 -6.57 10.67
C GLN A 163 14.16 -7.58 10.85
N VAL A 164 12.92 -7.17 10.59
CA VAL A 164 11.74 -8.04 10.70
C VAL A 164 11.84 -9.25 9.78
N LEU A 165 12.27 -9.06 8.52
CA LEU A 165 12.46 -10.17 7.58
C LEU A 165 13.53 -11.17 8.07
N LYS A 166 14.64 -10.69 8.63
CA LYS A 166 15.69 -11.56 9.20
C LYS A 166 15.19 -12.38 10.37
N GLU A 167 14.36 -11.77 11.23
CA GLU A 167 13.75 -12.47 12.38
C GLU A 167 12.75 -13.52 11.91
N SER A 168 11.96 -13.21 10.88
CA SER A 168 10.95 -14.12 10.31
C SER A 168 11.59 -15.33 9.61
N LEU A 169 12.71 -15.13 8.92
CA LEU A 169 13.49 -16.21 8.30
C LEU A 169 14.23 -17.10 9.31
N ALA A 170 14.40 -16.62 10.55
CA ALA A 170 15.10 -17.34 11.62
C ALA A 170 14.17 -18.11 12.57
N ALA A 171 12.86 -17.91 12.45
CA ALA A 171 11.81 -18.56 13.24
C ALA A 171 11.42 -19.93 12.65
#